data_AF-A0A288GVU0-F1
#
_entry.id   AF-A0A288GVU0-F1
#
_cell.length_a   1.000
_cell.length_b   1.000
_cell.length_c   1.000
_cell.angle_alpha   90.00
_cell.angle_beta   90.00
_cell.angle_gamma   90.00
#
_symmetry.space_group_name_H-M   'P 1'
#
loop_
_entity.id
_entity.type
_entity.pdbx_description
1 polymer ?
#
loop_
_entity_poly.entity_id
_entity_poly.type
_entity_poly.pdbx_seq_one_letter_code
_entity_poly.pdbx_strand_id
1 'polypeptide(L)'
;MNILTPEEHHIIIEKGTERPYTGEYRDLHADGIYICRQCNSPLYRSENKFDSHCGWPSFDDAIPGRVLMQPDTDHIRTEIVCKTCHGHLGHIFVGEQQTEKNTRHCVNSLSMRFIQKDNISDEIISQLPSYEVAILAGGCFWCIEGALQQLPGSIEIRSGYMGGKRPFPTYERVCTGVSGYIEVVQIFFDPTLLSYEQLLGHFFAIHDPTSQDQQGNDKGSQYRSAIFTYSDEQSLQAQRTINILNQSGQYLKPIVTEIRPVENFYLAESYHQNFYTNNPDKPYCQLVIKPKIEKIQSLLK
;
A
#
# COMPACT_ATOMS: atom_id res chain seq x y z
N MET A 1 23.46 0.90 13.28
CA MET A 1 23.67 0.68 11.83
C MET A 1 24.86 -0.25 11.67
N ASN A 2 24.76 -1.26 10.81
CA ASN A 2 25.83 -2.20 10.53
C ASN A 2 26.94 -1.53 9.70
N ILE A 3 28.18 -2.01 9.86
CA ILE A 3 29.30 -1.60 9.01
C ILE A 3 29.12 -2.27 7.64
N LEU A 4 29.23 -1.47 6.58
CA LEU A 4 29.12 -1.92 5.21
C LEU A 4 30.51 -2.17 4.62
N THR A 5 30.64 -3.22 3.81
CA THR A 5 31.78 -3.39 2.89
C THR A 5 31.79 -2.26 1.84
N PRO A 6 32.91 -2.03 1.14
CA PRO A 6 32.95 -1.04 0.05
C PRO A 6 31.88 -1.27 -1.02
N GLU A 7 31.62 -2.53 -1.38
CA GLU A 7 30.61 -2.91 -2.38
C GLU A 7 29.18 -2.68 -1.87
N GLU A 8 28.91 -3.07 -0.61
CA GLU A 8 27.62 -2.78 0.03
C GLU A 8 27.41 -1.27 0.19
N HIS A 9 28.45 -0.49 0.50
CA HIS A 9 28.37 0.96 0.58
C HIS A 9 28.01 1.58 -0.77
N HIS A 10 28.69 1.16 -1.84
CA HIS A 10 28.41 1.63 -3.19
C HIS A 10 26.94 1.38 -3.59
N ILE A 11 26.40 0.20 -3.27
CA ILE A 11 25.01 -0.12 -3.60
C ILE A 11 24.03 0.62 -2.68
N ILE A 12 24.19 0.52 -1.36
CA ILE A 12 23.19 0.95 -0.38
C ILE A 12 23.19 2.47 -0.21
N ILE A 13 24.36 3.11 -0.25
CA ILE A 13 24.53 4.54 0.05
C ILE A 13 24.66 5.37 -1.23
N GLU A 14 25.46 4.90 -2.18
CA GLU A 14 25.68 5.61 -3.45
C GLU A 14 24.66 5.23 -4.53
N LYS A 15 23.65 4.41 -4.17
CA LYS A 15 22.57 3.95 -5.05
C LYS A 15 23.07 3.20 -6.30
N GLY A 16 24.18 2.48 -6.14
CA GLY A 16 24.69 1.56 -7.15
C GLY A 16 23.75 0.37 -7.38
N THR A 17 23.98 -0.36 -8.47
CA THR A 17 23.25 -1.59 -8.78
C THR A 17 24.24 -2.74 -8.96
N GLU A 18 23.99 -3.84 -8.26
CA GLU A 18 24.74 -5.08 -8.39
C GLU A 18 24.72 -5.55 -9.86
N ARG A 19 25.81 -6.17 -10.35
CA ARG A 19 25.80 -6.73 -11.71
C ARG A 19 24.71 -7.81 -11.82
N PRO A 20 23.92 -7.85 -12.91
CA PRO A 20 22.94 -8.91 -13.07
C PRO A 20 23.64 -10.27 -13.03
N TYR A 21 22.96 -11.23 -12.43
CA TYR A 21 23.37 -12.63 -12.31
C TYR A 21 24.53 -12.92 -11.35
N THR A 22 24.96 -11.96 -10.52
CA THR A 22 26.07 -12.19 -9.56
C THR A 22 25.62 -12.30 -8.11
N GLY A 23 24.38 -11.91 -7.79
CA GLY A 23 23.93 -11.79 -6.41
C GLY A 23 23.63 -13.11 -5.71
N GLU A 24 24.04 -13.18 -4.43
CA GLU A 24 23.91 -14.35 -3.54
C GLU A 24 22.47 -14.89 -3.45
N TYR A 25 21.47 -14.00 -3.50
CA TYR A 25 20.08 -14.36 -3.22
C TYR A 25 19.22 -14.55 -4.46
N ARG A 26 19.79 -14.43 -5.67
CA ARG A 26 19.05 -14.60 -6.92
C ARG A 26 18.30 -15.94 -6.96
N ASP A 27 19.02 -17.04 -6.74
CA ASP A 27 18.47 -18.41 -6.84
C ASP A 27 18.18 -19.02 -5.47
N LEU A 28 18.14 -18.21 -4.41
CA LEU A 28 17.80 -18.70 -3.09
C LEU A 28 16.28 -18.87 -2.98
N HIS A 29 15.83 -20.08 -2.64
CA HIS A 29 14.41 -20.43 -2.46
C HIS A 29 14.11 -21.02 -1.08
N ALA A 30 15.01 -20.84 -0.12
CA ALA A 30 14.81 -21.32 1.25
C ALA A 30 13.75 -20.49 1.98
N ASP A 31 13.03 -21.14 2.91
CA ASP A 31 12.08 -20.49 3.79
C ASP A 31 12.79 -19.55 4.78
N GLY A 32 12.35 -18.30 4.85
CA GLY A 32 12.95 -17.32 5.76
C GLY A 32 12.53 -15.89 5.47
N ILE A 33 13.32 -14.96 6.01
CA ILE A 33 13.08 -13.51 5.91
C ILE A 33 14.34 -12.83 5.37
N TYR A 34 14.12 -11.87 4.49
CA TYR A 34 15.16 -10.95 4.03
C TYR A 34 15.09 -9.68 4.88
N ILE A 35 16.19 -9.36 5.54
CA ILE A 35 16.35 -8.16 6.37
C ILE A 35 17.28 -7.16 5.69
N CYS A 36 17.14 -5.87 6.01
CA CYS A 36 18.02 -4.83 5.49
C CYS A 36 19.47 -5.06 5.95
N ARG A 37 20.42 -5.04 5.02
CA ARG A 37 21.85 -5.23 5.31
C ARG A 37 22.38 -4.18 6.29
N GLN A 38 21.88 -2.95 6.21
CA GLN A 38 22.39 -1.81 6.99
C GLN A 38 21.76 -1.67 8.39
N CYS A 39 20.50 -2.06 8.57
CA CYS A 39 19.77 -1.83 9.83
C CYS A 39 19.02 -3.04 10.40
N ASN A 40 19.10 -4.21 9.76
CA ASN A 40 18.40 -5.44 10.15
C ASN A 40 16.86 -5.37 10.14
N SER A 41 16.25 -4.28 9.68
CA SER A 41 14.79 -4.18 9.54
C SER A 41 14.27 -5.25 8.57
N PRO A 42 13.24 -6.05 8.93
CA PRO A 42 12.64 -7.03 8.03
C PRO A 42 12.09 -6.35 6.77
N LEU A 43 12.40 -6.86 5.58
CA LEU A 43 12.00 -6.26 4.30
C LEU A 43 11.03 -7.17 3.53
N TYR A 44 11.39 -8.44 3.36
CA TYR A 44 10.63 -9.39 2.53
C TYR A 44 10.52 -10.76 3.20
N ARG A 45 9.42 -11.45 2.94
CA ARG A 45 9.25 -12.87 3.27
C ARG A 45 9.62 -13.71 2.04
N SER A 46 10.20 -14.89 2.25
CA SER A 46 10.55 -15.80 1.16
C SER A 46 9.34 -16.23 0.32
N GLU A 47 8.14 -16.25 0.90
CA GLU A 47 6.88 -16.57 0.21
C GLU A 47 6.51 -15.59 -0.91
N ASN A 48 6.99 -14.34 -0.82
CA ASN A 48 6.78 -13.32 -1.86
C ASN A 48 7.85 -13.38 -2.95
N LYS A 49 8.89 -14.23 -2.80
CA LYS A 49 9.98 -14.33 -3.77
C LYS A 49 9.55 -15.17 -4.97
N PHE A 50 9.84 -14.70 -6.18
CA PHE A 50 9.59 -15.43 -7.41
C PHE A 50 10.75 -15.28 -8.40
N ASP A 51 10.79 -16.16 -9.41
CA ASP A 51 11.77 -16.05 -10.50
C ASP A 51 11.22 -15.17 -11.63
N SER A 52 11.82 -14.00 -11.80
CA SER A 52 11.49 -13.04 -12.86
C SER A 52 12.44 -13.11 -14.05
N HIS A 53 13.51 -13.92 -13.94
CA HIS A 53 14.63 -13.96 -14.87
C HIS A 53 15.32 -12.60 -15.13
N CYS A 54 15.12 -11.60 -14.26
CA CYS A 54 15.71 -10.27 -14.46
C CYS A 54 17.21 -10.20 -14.13
N GLY A 55 17.75 -11.21 -13.44
CA GLY A 55 19.15 -11.28 -12.99
C GLY A 55 19.39 -10.89 -11.52
N TRP A 56 18.34 -10.46 -10.80
CA TRP A 56 18.37 -10.12 -9.37
C TRP A 56 17.24 -10.82 -8.60
N PRO A 57 17.33 -11.00 -7.27
CA PRO A 57 16.20 -11.49 -6.49
C PRO A 57 14.98 -10.59 -6.68
N SER A 58 13.83 -11.23 -6.90
CA SER A 58 12.57 -10.56 -7.20
C SER A 58 11.49 -10.97 -6.22
N PHE A 59 10.74 -9.99 -5.74
CA PHE A 59 9.60 -10.19 -4.84
C PHE A 59 8.36 -9.51 -5.39
N ASP A 60 7.18 -10.09 -5.19
CA ASP A 60 5.93 -9.48 -5.60
C ASP A 60 5.28 -8.63 -4.49
N ASP A 61 5.79 -8.71 -3.26
CA ASP A 61 5.30 -7.91 -2.14
C ASP A 61 6.34 -7.77 -1.03
N ALA A 62 6.31 -6.61 -0.35
CA ALA A 62 7.14 -6.30 0.81
C ALA A 62 6.36 -6.47 2.11
N ILE A 63 7.08 -6.65 3.22
CA ILE A 63 6.47 -6.57 4.55
C ILE A 63 5.90 -5.15 4.73
N PRO A 64 4.61 -5.00 5.11
CA PRO A 64 3.98 -3.69 5.16
C PRO A 64 4.72 -2.68 6.04
N GLY A 65 4.87 -1.46 5.53
CA GLY A 65 5.56 -0.36 6.20
C GLY A 65 7.09 -0.48 6.26
N ARG A 66 7.71 -1.44 5.55
CA ARG A 66 9.16 -1.68 5.61
C ARG A 66 9.95 -1.19 4.40
N VAL A 67 9.30 -1.09 3.26
CA VAL A 67 9.90 -0.62 2.01
C VAL A 67 9.16 0.64 1.57
N LEU A 68 9.91 1.69 1.23
CA LEU A 68 9.36 2.92 0.66
C LEU A 68 9.61 2.96 -0.85
N MET A 69 8.59 3.41 -1.58
CA MET A 69 8.70 3.79 -2.98
C MET A 69 8.98 5.29 -3.08
N GLN A 70 9.97 5.66 -3.89
CA GLN A 70 10.23 7.06 -4.21
C GLN A 70 10.66 7.22 -5.67
N PRO A 71 10.33 8.34 -6.33
CA PRO A 71 10.79 8.60 -7.69
C PRO A 71 12.31 8.66 -7.75
N ASP A 72 12.90 8.03 -8.77
CA ASP A 72 14.30 8.26 -9.11
C ASP A 72 14.54 9.69 -9.61
N THR A 73 15.81 10.06 -9.72
CA THR A 73 16.24 11.34 -10.31
C THR A 73 15.81 11.50 -11.77
N ASP A 74 15.58 10.39 -12.48
CA ASP A 74 15.06 10.39 -13.85
C ASP A 74 13.54 10.58 -13.93
N HIS A 75 12.82 10.51 -12.80
CA HIS A 75 11.37 10.54 -12.69
C HIS A 75 10.61 9.47 -13.50
N ILE A 76 11.32 8.49 -14.04
CA ILE A 76 10.77 7.39 -14.83
C ILE A 76 10.71 6.13 -13.97
N ARG A 77 11.81 5.81 -13.29
CA ARG A 77 11.91 4.64 -12.43
C ARG A 77 11.49 4.97 -11.00
N THR A 78 11.06 3.94 -10.29
CA THR A 78 10.68 4.04 -8.88
C THR A 78 11.68 3.26 -8.06
N GLU A 79 12.49 3.99 -7.31
CA GLU A 79 13.43 3.44 -6.35
C GLU A 79 12.65 2.85 -5.16
N ILE A 80 13.13 1.72 -4.67
CA ILE A 80 12.72 1.18 -3.37
C ILE A 80 13.86 1.30 -2.37
N VAL A 81 13.54 1.84 -1.19
CA VAL A 81 14.49 2.03 -0.09
C VAL A 81 13.95 1.41 1.20
N CYS A 82 14.84 1.06 2.12
CA CYS A 82 14.42 0.62 3.45
C CYS A 82 13.78 1.79 4.21
N LYS A 83 12.57 1.61 4.75
CA LYS A 83 11.87 2.65 5.53
C LYS A 83 12.68 3.16 6.72
N THR A 84 13.44 2.27 7.37
CA THR A 84 14.15 2.57 8.62
C THR A 84 15.43 3.36 8.39
N CYS A 85 16.26 2.96 7.42
CA CYS A 85 17.56 3.58 7.19
C CYS A 85 17.69 4.37 5.89
N HIS A 86 16.69 4.33 5.02
CA HIS A 86 16.70 4.93 3.68
C HIS A 86 17.79 4.36 2.75
N GLY A 87 18.39 3.23 3.10
CA GLY A 87 19.36 2.55 2.25
C GLY A 87 18.70 2.01 0.97
N HIS A 88 19.39 2.18 -0.16
CA HIS A 88 18.93 1.72 -1.47
C HIS A 88 18.77 0.21 -1.50
N LEU A 89 17.61 -0.26 -1.97
CA LEU A 89 17.32 -1.68 -2.15
C LEU A 89 17.34 -2.07 -3.62
N GLY A 90 16.75 -1.25 -4.48
CA GLY A 90 16.59 -1.53 -5.91
C GLY A 90 15.44 -0.73 -6.50
N HIS A 91 14.64 -1.36 -7.36
CA HIS A 91 13.52 -0.70 -8.03
C HIS A 91 12.25 -1.56 -8.00
N ILE A 92 11.09 -0.91 -8.08
CA ILE A 92 9.80 -1.58 -8.26
C ILE A 92 9.26 -1.35 -9.67
N PHE A 93 8.69 -2.41 -10.24
CA PHE A 93 8.00 -2.39 -11.53
C PHE A 93 6.56 -2.86 -11.31
N VAL A 94 5.60 -2.19 -11.95
CA VAL A 94 4.17 -2.50 -11.87
C VAL A 94 3.66 -2.68 -13.29
N GLY A 95 2.80 -3.68 -13.53
CA GLY A 95 2.19 -3.85 -14.86
C GLY A 95 2.82 -4.92 -15.75
N GLU A 96 3.85 -5.64 -15.28
CA GLU A 96 4.62 -6.60 -16.09
C GLU A 96 3.98 -8.00 -16.21
N GLN A 97 2.90 -8.25 -15.46
CA GLN A 97 2.06 -9.45 -15.52
C GLN A 97 2.80 -10.74 -15.16
N GLN A 98 3.80 -10.63 -14.28
CA GLN A 98 4.60 -11.78 -13.83
C GLN A 98 3.95 -12.53 -12.66
N THR A 99 3.15 -11.83 -11.85
CA THR A 99 2.41 -12.38 -10.70
C THR A 99 1.00 -11.82 -10.66
N GLU A 100 0.13 -12.40 -9.82
CA GLU A 100 -1.24 -11.91 -9.63
C GLU A 100 -1.29 -10.47 -9.08
N LYS A 101 -0.37 -10.14 -8.16
CA LYS A 101 -0.20 -8.78 -7.61
C LYS A 101 0.33 -7.79 -8.64
N ASN A 102 0.90 -8.30 -9.73
CA ASN A 102 1.38 -7.52 -10.88
C ASN A 102 2.46 -6.49 -10.51
N THR A 103 3.26 -6.83 -9.51
CA THR A 103 4.32 -6.04 -8.91
C THR A 103 5.60 -6.86 -8.89
N ARG A 104 6.73 -6.20 -9.15
CA ARG A 104 8.06 -6.80 -9.06
C ARG A 104 9.03 -5.84 -8.40
N HIS A 105 9.38 -6.15 -7.17
CA HIS A 105 10.51 -5.57 -6.45
C HIS A 105 11.78 -6.26 -6.93
N CYS A 106 12.59 -5.58 -7.72
CA CYS A 106 13.89 -6.05 -8.20
C CYS A 106 14.97 -5.52 -7.25
N VAL A 107 15.55 -6.41 -6.44
CA VAL A 107 16.34 -6.00 -5.26
C VAL A 107 17.80 -6.44 -5.40
N ASN A 108 18.74 -5.62 -4.96
CA ASN A 108 20.15 -5.99 -4.87
C ASN A 108 20.36 -7.00 -3.73
N SER A 109 21.11 -8.08 -3.97
CA SER A 109 21.39 -9.07 -2.91
C SER A 109 22.22 -8.43 -1.79
N LEU A 110 23.15 -7.54 -2.16
CA LEU A 110 24.01 -6.81 -1.23
C LEU A 110 23.24 -5.83 -0.33
N SER A 111 22.02 -5.42 -0.70
CA SER A 111 21.17 -4.56 0.16
C SER A 111 20.43 -5.34 1.26
N MET A 112 20.43 -6.67 1.21
CA MET A 112 19.68 -7.52 2.13
C MET A 112 20.58 -8.56 2.79
N ARG A 113 20.10 -9.19 3.85
CA ARG A 113 20.62 -10.45 4.40
C ARG A 113 19.47 -11.44 4.49
N PHE A 114 19.74 -12.71 4.22
CA PHE A 114 18.75 -13.76 4.44
C PHE A 114 18.92 -14.41 5.82
N ILE A 115 17.80 -14.59 6.52
CA ILE A 115 17.70 -15.35 7.76
C ILE A 115 16.74 -16.52 7.53
N GLN A 116 17.28 -17.73 7.59
CA GLN A 116 16.49 -18.95 7.44
C GLN A 116 15.47 -19.06 8.58
N LYS A 117 14.30 -19.64 8.28
CA LYS A 117 13.14 -19.76 9.19
C LYS A 117 13.51 -20.25 10.60
N ASP A 118 14.33 -21.30 10.69
CA ASP A 118 14.71 -21.89 11.98
C ASP A 118 15.71 -21.05 12.80
N ASN A 119 16.28 -20.00 12.18
CA ASN A 119 17.27 -19.10 12.76
C ASN A 119 16.72 -17.68 12.98
N ILE A 120 15.40 -17.46 12.81
CA ILE A 120 14.79 -16.15 13.07
C ILE A 120 14.76 -15.93 14.58
N SER A 121 15.50 -14.95 15.07
CA SER A 121 15.54 -14.60 16.50
C SER A 121 14.28 -13.87 16.96
N ASP A 122 14.02 -13.90 18.26
CA ASP A 122 12.92 -13.12 18.89
C ASP A 122 13.06 -11.61 18.62
N GLU A 123 14.28 -11.11 18.47
CA GLU A 123 14.55 -9.71 18.09
C GLU A 123 14.01 -9.38 16.68
N ILE A 124 14.14 -10.29 15.72
CA ILE A 124 13.59 -10.09 14.37
C ILE A 124 12.07 -10.28 14.40
N ILE A 125 11.56 -11.27 15.14
CA ILE A 125 10.12 -11.53 15.27
C ILE A 125 9.40 -10.33 15.87
N SER A 126 9.94 -9.77 16.96
CA SER A 126 9.39 -8.57 17.61
C SER A 126 9.42 -7.32 16.74
N GLN A 127 10.27 -7.30 15.71
CA GLN A 127 10.27 -6.25 14.70
C GLN A 127 9.27 -6.49 13.58
N LEU A 128 8.63 -7.66 13.43
CA LEU A 128 7.62 -7.86 12.40
C LEU A 128 6.32 -7.14 12.81
N PRO A 129 5.72 -6.34 11.91
CA PRO A 129 4.44 -5.70 12.22
C PRO A 129 3.36 -6.77 12.35
N SER A 130 2.58 -6.70 13.42
CA SER A 130 1.26 -7.33 13.50
C SER A 130 0.26 -6.36 12.89
N TYR A 131 -0.53 -6.82 11.93
CA TYR A 131 -1.45 -5.94 11.21
C TYR A 131 -2.69 -6.68 10.73
N GLU A 132 -3.74 -5.91 10.53
CA GLU A 132 -4.91 -6.28 9.73
C GLU A 132 -4.94 -5.49 8.43
N VAL A 133 -5.75 -5.95 7.48
CA VAL A 133 -5.90 -5.30 6.18
C VAL A 133 -7.35 -4.93 5.94
N ALA A 134 -7.59 -3.70 5.52
CA ALA A 134 -8.88 -3.22 5.03
C ALA A 134 -8.73 -2.72 3.59
N ILE A 135 -9.74 -2.91 2.75
CA ILE A 135 -9.79 -2.24 1.44
C ILE A 135 -11.05 -1.39 1.33
N LEU A 136 -10.85 -0.08 1.14
CA LEU A 136 -11.92 0.92 1.16
C LEU A 136 -11.91 1.74 -0.14
N ALA A 137 -13.10 2.08 -0.64
CA ALA A 137 -13.33 2.91 -1.81
C ALA A 137 -14.28 4.05 -1.42
N GLY A 138 -13.93 5.30 -1.73
CA GLY A 138 -14.71 6.46 -1.28
C GLY A 138 -14.59 7.68 -2.17
N GLY A 139 -14.37 7.47 -3.47
CA GLY A 139 -13.99 8.52 -4.43
C GLY A 139 -12.52 8.44 -4.79
N CYS A 140 -11.93 9.59 -5.16
CA CYS A 140 -10.50 9.69 -5.49
C CYS A 140 -9.63 9.08 -4.38
N PHE A 141 -8.86 8.06 -4.72
CA PHE A 141 -8.02 7.34 -3.75
C PHE A 141 -6.96 8.21 -3.05
N TRP A 142 -6.50 9.31 -3.67
CA TRP A 142 -5.53 10.24 -3.08
C TRP A 142 -6.11 10.94 -1.87
N CYS A 143 -7.41 11.23 -1.90
CA CYS A 143 -8.12 11.84 -0.79
C CYS A 143 -8.20 10.87 0.40
N ILE A 144 -8.52 9.60 0.13
CA ILE A 144 -8.69 8.59 1.15
C ILE A 144 -7.32 8.19 1.73
N GLU A 145 -6.33 7.95 0.88
CA GLU A 145 -4.94 7.67 1.26
C GLU A 145 -4.40 8.78 2.15
N GLY A 146 -4.36 10.02 1.68
CA GLY A 146 -3.78 11.13 2.42
C GLY A 146 -4.45 11.37 3.78
N ALA A 147 -5.77 11.19 3.86
CA ALA A 147 -6.52 11.37 5.11
C ALA A 147 -6.30 10.23 6.11
N LEU A 148 -6.42 8.97 5.68
CA LEU A 148 -6.33 7.82 6.59
C LEU A 148 -4.88 7.51 6.99
N GLN A 149 -3.88 7.93 6.21
CA GLN A 149 -2.46 7.84 6.60
C GLN A 149 -2.14 8.61 7.89
N GLN A 150 -2.98 9.56 8.30
CA GLN A 150 -2.77 10.36 9.52
C GLN A 150 -3.22 9.65 10.80
N LEU A 151 -3.93 8.52 10.69
CA LEU A 151 -4.46 7.81 11.84
C LEU A 151 -3.34 7.11 12.62
N PRO A 152 -3.25 7.28 13.95
CA PRO A 152 -2.44 6.42 14.80
C PRO A 152 -2.80 4.95 14.55
N GLY A 153 -1.81 4.09 14.34
CA GLY A 153 -2.02 2.69 13.97
C GLY A 153 -2.06 2.42 12.46
N SER A 154 -2.12 3.43 11.59
CA SER A 154 -1.91 3.23 10.14
C SER A 154 -0.44 2.89 9.86
N ILE A 155 -0.17 1.74 9.26
CA ILE A 155 1.19 1.26 8.96
C ILE A 155 1.58 1.59 7.52
N GLU A 156 0.72 1.25 6.57
CA GLU A 156 0.92 1.51 5.14
C GLU A 156 -0.44 1.61 4.45
N ILE A 157 -0.57 2.54 3.50
CA ILE A 157 -1.74 2.63 2.63
C ILE A 157 -1.26 2.62 1.18
N ARG A 158 -1.85 1.76 0.36
CA ARG A 158 -1.55 1.58 -1.05
C ARG A 158 -2.77 1.96 -1.89
N SER A 159 -2.61 2.91 -2.78
CA SER A 159 -3.62 3.25 -3.78
C SER A 159 -3.67 2.17 -4.87
N GLY A 160 -4.87 1.79 -5.33
CA GLY A 160 -5.01 0.70 -6.30
C GLY A 160 -6.40 0.60 -6.93
N TYR A 161 -6.60 -0.48 -7.67
CA TYR A 161 -7.81 -0.77 -8.42
C TYR A 161 -8.36 -2.15 -8.11
N MET A 162 -9.69 -2.27 -7.98
CA MET A 162 -10.36 -3.56 -7.76
C MET A 162 -11.77 -3.58 -8.37
N GLY A 163 -12.38 -4.77 -8.47
CA GLY A 163 -13.78 -4.96 -8.91
C GLY A 163 -14.00 -5.02 -10.43
N GLY A 164 -12.94 -4.82 -11.22
CA GLY A 164 -12.99 -4.89 -12.68
C GLY A 164 -12.95 -6.33 -13.23
N LYS A 165 -13.42 -6.50 -14.47
CA LYS A 165 -13.60 -7.84 -15.07
C LYS A 165 -12.37 -8.41 -15.80
N ARG A 166 -11.39 -7.57 -16.14
CA ARG A 166 -10.22 -7.97 -16.94
C ARG A 166 -8.96 -7.75 -16.13
N PRO A 167 -8.07 -8.74 -15.99
CA PRO A 167 -6.88 -8.58 -15.18
C PRO A 167 -5.97 -7.46 -15.71
N PHE A 168 -5.14 -6.92 -14.81
CA PHE A 168 -4.08 -5.94 -15.13
C PHE A 168 -4.63 -4.61 -15.72
N PRO A 169 -5.37 -3.83 -14.92
CA PRO A 169 -5.81 -2.49 -15.33
C PRO A 169 -4.62 -1.55 -15.50
N THR A 170 -4.76 -0.58 -16.39
CA THR A 170 -3.93 0.64 -16.40
C THR A 170 -4.81 1.82 -16.01
N TYR A 171 -4.22 2.87 -15.43
CA TYR A 171 -4.97 4.05 -15.04
C TYR A 171 -5.85 4.61 -16.16
N GLU A 172 -5.35 4.68 -17.40
CA GLU A 172 -6.13 5.19 -18.54
C GLU A 172 -7.39 4.37 -18.81
N ARG A 173 -7.32 3.05 -18.61
CA ARG A 173 -8.48 2.15 -18.75
C ARG A 173 -9.47 2.31 -17.60
N VAL A 174 -8.98 2.56 -16.39
CA VAL A 174 -9.83 2.82 -15.21
C VAL A 174 -10.58 4.14 -15.40
N CYS A 175 -9.88 5.21 -15.83
CA CYS A 175 -10.48 6.52 -16.07
C CYS A 175 -11.59 6.53 -17.13
N THR A 176 -11.62 5.57 -18.05
CA THR A 176 -12.72 5.47 -19.03
C THR A 176 -14.08 5.13 -18.39
N GLY A 177 -14.09 4.59 -17.17
CA GLY A 177 -15.30 4.14 -16.47
C GLY A 177 -15.92 2.85 -17.02
N VAL A 178 -15.46 2.34 -18.18
CA VAL A 178 -16.02 1.15 -18.85
C VAL A 178 -15.45 -0.16 -18.29
N SER A 179 -14.27 -0.09 -17.64
CA SER A 179 -13.54 -1.27 -17.17
C SER A 179 -14.16 -1.94 -15.93
N GLY A 180 -15.07 -1.24 -15.23
CA GLY A 180 -15.70 -1.70 -13.99
C GLY A 180 -14.80 -1.62 -12.76
N TYR A 181 -13.57 -1.12 -12.91
CA TYR A 181 -12.66 -0.91 -11.79
C TYR A 181 -13.09 0.26 -10.92
N ILE A 182 -12.85 0.10 -9.63
CA ILE A 182 -13.08 1.09 -8.58
C ILE A 182 -11.71 1.52 -8.05
N GLU A 183 -11.53 2.83 -7.84
CA GLU A 183 -10.38 3.34 -7.09
C GLU A 183 -10.53 2.96 -5.62
N VAL A 184 -9.54 2.23 -5.10
CA VAL A 184 -9.54 1.72 -3.74
C VAL A 184 -8.22 2.04 -3.06
N VAL A 185 -8.22 2.02 -1.72
CA VAL A 185 -7.00 2.00 -0.92
C VAL A 185 -6.94 0.70 -0.12
N GLN A 186 -5.80 0.02 -0.16
CA GLN A 186 -5.47 -1.10 0.73
C GLN A 186 -4.71 -0.55 1.94
N ILE A 187 -5.26 -0.78 3.12
CA ILE A 187 -4.81 -0.16 4.38
C ILE A 187 -4.32 -1.29 5.27
N PHE A 188 -3.04 -1.25 5.61
CA PHE A 188 -2.42 -2.07 6.63
C PHE A 188 -2.39 -1.29 7.93
N PHE A 189 -3.00 -1.81 8.98
CA PHE A 189 -3.13 -1.11 10.25
C PHE A 189 -2.88 -2.04 11.44
N ASP A 190 -2.39 -1.46 12.54
CA ASP A 190 -2.19 -2.14 13.82
C ASP A 190 -3.53 -2.19 14.58
N PRO A 191 -4.17 -3.37 14.73
CA PRO A 191 -5.47 -3.48 15.40
C PRO A 191 -5.41 -3.16 16.90
N THR A 192 -4.21 -3.09 17.51
CA THR A 192 -4.05 -2.69 18.92
C THR A 192 -4.12 -1.18 19.12
N LEU A 193 -3.91 -0.40 18.05
CA LEU A 193 -3.95 1.06 18.05
C LEU A 193 -5.17 1.62 17.29
N LEU A 194 -5.63 0.90 16.26
CA LEU A 194 -6.75 1.29 15.42
C LEU A 194 -7.62 0.08 15.12
N SER A 195 -8.80 0.00 15.72
CA SER A 195 -9.76 -1.06 15.36
C SER A 195 -10.37 -0.82 13.97
N TYR A 196 -10.84 -1.90 13.34
CA TYR A 196 -11.53 -1.81 12.06
C TYR A 196 -12.80 -0.92 12.13
N GLU A 197 -13.57 -0.98 13.22
CA GLU A 197 -14.73 -0.10 13.42
C GLU A 197 -14.35 1.39 13.52
N GLN A 198 -13.25 1.71 14.21
CA GLN A 198 -12.71 3.09 14.24
C GLN A 198 -12.25 3.54 12.86
N LEU A 199 -11.54 2.68 12.13
CA LEU A 199 -11.12 2.94 10.75
C LEU A 199 -12.33 3.25 9.85
N LEU A 200 -13.39 2.45 9.94
CA LEU A 200 -14.63 2.70 9.20
C LEU A 200 -15.30 4.01 9.60
N GLY A 201 -15.35 4.33 10.90
CA GLY A 201 -15.88 5.61 11.38
C GLY A 201 -15.15 6.81 10.76
N HIS A 202 -13.83 6.77 10.70
CA HIS A 202 -13.02 7.80 10.03
C HIS A 202 -13.26 7.82 8.53
N PHE A 203 -13.34 6.66 7.87
CA PHE A 203 -13.65 6.55 6.45
C PHE A 203 -14.99 7.20 6.10
N PHE A 204 -16.06 6.90 6.82
CA PHE A 204 -17.38 7.54 6.62
C PHE A 204 -17.35 9.04 6.89
N ALA A 205 -16.50 9.51 7.81
CA ALA A 205 -16.37 10.93 8.10
C ALA A 205 -15.73 11.74 6.96
N ILE A 206 -14.89 11.15 6.09
CA ILE A 206 -14.09 11.91 5.10
C ILE A 206 -14.64 11.90 3.67
N HIS A 207 -15.75 11.24 3.40
CA HIS A 207 -16.42 11.24 2.10
C HIS A 207 -17.95 11.28 2.28
N ASP A 208 -18.70 11.56 1.21
CA ASP A 208 -20.15 11.39 1.20
C ASP A 208 -20.49 9.93 0.83
N PRO A 209 -20.99 9.11 1.76
CA PRO A 209 -21.37 7.71 1.51
C PRO A 209 -22.78 7.55 0.94
N THR A 210 -23.50 8.66 0.69
CA THR A 210 -24.89 8.66 0.19
C THR A 210 -24.98 8.95 -1.30
N SER A 211 -23.87 9.37 -1.92
CA SER A 211 -23.77 9.63 -3.36
C SER A 211 -23.42 8.36 -4.14
N GLN A 212 -24.36 7.90 -4.97
CA GLN A 212 -24.12 6.78 -5.89
C GLN A 212 -23.13 7.18 -6.99
N ASP A 213 -22.08 6.38 -7.21
CA ASP A 213 -21.12 6.49 -8.31
C ASP A 213 -20.54 7.90 -8.49
N GLN A 214 -20.33 8.61 -7.37
CA GLN A 214 -19.85 9.99 -7.36
C GLN A 214 -19.22 10.33 -6.01
N GLN A 215 -18.20 11.18 -6.02
CA GLN A 215 -17.72 11.89 -4.85
C GLN A 215 -17.38 13.36 -5.18
N GLY A 216 -18.16 14.30 -4.65
CA GLY A 216 -18.01 15.71 -4.99
C GLY A 216 -18.13 15.95 -6.50
N ASN A 217 -17.07 16.46 -7.13
CA ASN A 217 -17.03 16.69 -8.57
C ASN A 217 -16.58 15.46 -9.38
N ASP A 218 -16.04 14.43 -8.72
CA ASP A 218 -15.54 13.22 -9.35
C ASP A 218 -16.73 12.28 -9.59
N LYS A 219 -17.20 12.23 -10.85
CA LYS A 219 -18.38 11.46 -11.27
C LYS A 219 -17.96 10.23 -12.05
N GLY A 220 -18.45 9.08 -11.64
CA GLY A 220 -18.17 7.83 -12.31
C GLY A 220 -18.24 6.64 -11.37
N SER A 221 -18.55 5.51 -11.99
CA SER A 221 -18.59 4.18 -11.38
C SER A 221 -17.31 3.83 -10.60
N GLN A 222 -16.16 4.37 -11.04
CA GLN A 222 -14.87 4.19 -10.40
C GLN A 222 -14.71 4.93 -9.05
N TYR A 223 -15.58 5.91 -8.77
CA TYR A 223 -15.57 6.74 -7.56
C TYR A 223 -16.65 6.35 -6.55
N ARG A 224 -17.33 5.21 -6.75
CA ARG A 224 -18.37 4.73 -5.84
C ARG A 224 -17.81 4.43 -4.45
N SER A 225 -18.66 4.52 -3.43
CA SER A 225 -18.31 4.10 -2.07
C SER A 225 -18.46 2.58 -1.95
N ALA A 226 -17.42 1.89 -1.48
CA ALA A 226 -17.42 0.45 -1.25
C ALA A 226 -16.45 0.03 -0.15
N ILE A 227 -16.75 -1.07 0.52
CA ILE A 227 -15.93 -1.74 1.53
C ILE A 227 -15.71 -3.17 1.04
N PHE A 228 -14.45 -3.57 0.92
CA PHE A 228 -14.09 -4.93 0.54
C PHE A 228 -13.51 -5.67 1.73
N THR A 229 -14.10 -6.82 2.05
CA THR A 229 -13.86 -7.53 3.31
C THR A 229 -13.09 -8.82 3.09
N TYR A 230 -12.11 -9.07 3.95
CA TYR A 230 -11.34 -10.31 3.98
C TYR A 230 -12.00 -11.41 4.82
N SER A 231 -12.97 -11.06 5.66
CA SER A 231 -13.64 -11.99 6.57
C SER A 231 -15.11 -11.63 6.80
N ASP A 232 -15.87 -12.62 7.27
CA ASP A 232 -17.26 -12.42 7.72
C ASP A 232 -17.34 -11.44 8.90
N GLU A 233 -16.32 -11.41 9.76
CA GLU A 233 -16.23 -10.47 10.87
C GLU A 233 -16.12 -9.02 10.37
N GLN A 234 -15.24 -8.74 9.40
CA GLN A 234 -15.16 -7.42 8.77
C GLN A 234 -16.49 -7.04 8.09
N SER A 235 -17.15 -7.99 7.40
CA SER A 235 -18.45 -7.76 6.79
C SER A 235 -19.52 -7.40 7.82
N LEU A 236 -19.53 -8.08 8.97
CA LEU A 236 -20.47 -7.82 10.05
C LEU A 236 -20.22 -6.46 10.72
N GLN A 237 -18.96 -6.12 10.98
CA GLN A 237 -18.58 -4.82 11.52
C GLN A 237 -18.95 -3.69 10.56
N ALA A 238 -18.67 -3.82 9.25
CA ALA A 238 -19.07 -2.87 8.22
C ALA A 238 -20.60 -2.65 8.18
N GLN A 239 -21.37 -3.73 8.20
CA GLN A 239 -22.83 -3.65 8.20
C GLN A 239 -23.36 -2.97 9.48
N ARG A 240 -22.77 -3.26 10.64
CA ARG A 240 -23.11 -2.61 11.91
C ARG A 240 -22.81 -1.12 11.87
N THR A 241 -21.63 -0.71 11.40
CA THR A 241 -21.26 0.70 11.28
C THR A 241 -22.24 1.46 10.37
N ILE A 242 -22.58 0.90 9.20
CA ILE A 242 -23.58 1.51 8.29
C ILE A 242 -24.94 1.65 8.97
N ASN A 243 -25.40 0.61 9.69
CA ASN A 243 -26.70 0.64 10.37
C ASN A 243 -26.74 1.72 11.47
N ILE A 244 -25.68 1.84 12.27
CA ILE A 244 -25.55 2.87 13.31
C ILE A 244 -25.57 4.27 12.69
N LEU A 245 -24.82 4.50 11.61
CA LEU A 245 -24.76 5.80 10.94
C LEU A 245 -26.07 6.19 10.24
N ASN A 246 -26.80 5.23 9.66
CA ASN A 246 -28.13 5.48 9.12
C ASN A 246 -29.15 5.84 10.23
N GLN A 247 -29.01 5.26 11.43
CA GLN A 247 -29.88 5.53 12.57
C GLN A 247 -29.52 6.82 13.33
N SER A 248 -28.27 7.30 13.23
CA SER A 248 -27.80 8.47 13.97
C SER A 248 -28.36 9.80 13.44
N GLY A 249 -28.92 9.81 12.23
CA GLY A 249 -29.38 11.03 11.56
C GLY A 249 -28.25 11.93 11.04
N GLN A 250 -27.00 11.46 11.06
CA GLN A 250 -25.85 12.20 10.56
C GLN A 250 -25.91 12.44 9.04
N TYR A 251 -26.53 11.51 8.31
CA TYR A 251 -26.74 11.62 6.86
C TYR A 251 -28.22 11.81 6.55
N LEU A 252 -28.55 12.79 5.71
CA LEU A 252 -29.93 13.08 5.29
C LEU A 252 -30.51 12.02 4.35
N LYS A 253 -29.64 11.26 3.69
CA LYS A 253 -29.98 10.19 2.76
C LYS A 253 -29.39 8.88 3.27
N PRO A 254 -29.99 7.72 2.92
CA PRO A 254 -29.40 6.43 3.26
C PRO A 254 -27.99 6.29 2.67
N ILE A 255 -27.10 5.66 3.43
CA ILE A 255 -25.80 5.22 2.94
C ILE A 255 -25.97 4.19 1.82
N VAL A 256 -25.28 4.41 0.69
CA VAL A 256 -25.27 3.53 -0.49
C VAL A 256 -23.98 2.75 -0.66
N THR A 257 -23.07 2.84 0.31
CA THR A 257 -21.79 2.10 0.33
C THR A 257 -22.00 0.60 0.18
N GLU A 258 -21.36 0.01 -0.84
CA GLU A 258 -21.40 -1.42 -1.09
C GLU A 258 -20.50 -2.17 -0.08
N ILE A 259 -20.92 -3.36 0.39
CA ILE A 259 -20.05 -4.29 1.12
C ILE A 259 -19.86 -5.53 0.24
N ARG A 260 -18.62 -5.87 -0.07
CA ARG A 260 -18.26 -6.95 -1.00
C ARG A 260 -17.12 -7.79 -0.44
N PRO A 261 -17.02 -9.09 -0.78
CA PRO A 261 -15.81 -9.84 -0.50
C PRO A 261 -14.64 -9.26 -1.32
N VAL A 262 -13.42 -9.42 -0.82
CA VAL A 262 -12.21 -9.01 -1.53
C VAL A 262 -12.07 -9.73 -2.88
N GLU A 263 -11.59 -9.00 -3.88
CA GLU A 263 -11.22 -9.49 -5.20
C GLU A 263 -9.73 -9.19 -5.46
N ASN A 264 -9.25 -9.39 -6.69
CA ASN A 264 -7.86 -9.05 -7.03
C ASN A 264 -7.60 -7.55 -6.89
N PHE A 265 -6.70 -7.19 -5.98
CA PHE A 265 -6.17 -5.84 -5.83
C PHE A 265 -4.99 -5.63 -6.80
N TYR A 266 -5.07 -4.59 -7.61
CA TYR A 266 -3.99 -4.16 -8.49
C TYR A 266 -3.40 -2.85 -7.97
N LEU A 267 -2.11 -2.85 -7.64
CA LEU A 267 -1.39 -1.64 -7.21
C LEU A 267 -1.44 -0.59 -8.33
N ALA A 268 -1.81 0.65 -7.97
CA ALA A 268 -1.73 1.77 -8.90
C ALA A 268 -0.27 2.20 -9.13
N GLU A 269 -0.02 2.91 -10.22
CA GLU A 269 1.28 3.41 -10.61
C GLU A 269 1.93 4.24 -9.48
N SER A 270 3.26 4.23 -9.41
CA SER A 270 4.00 4.80 -8.27
C SER A 270 3.72 6.29 -8.03
N TYR A 271 3.42 7.05 -9.09
CA TYR A 271 3.09 8.46 -8.98
C TYR A 271 1.72 8.71 -8.32
N HIS A 272 0.86 7.69 -8.21
CA HIS A 272 -0.38 7.76 -7.43
C HIS A 272 -0.16 7.49 -5.94
N GLN A 273 0.95 6.88 -5.55
CA GLN A 273 1.23 6.51 -4.17
C GLN A 273 1.76 7.71 -3.38
N ASN A 274 1.26 7.89 -2.16
CA ASN A 274 1.62 9.02 -1.29
C ASN A 274 1.44 10.38 -1.99
N PHE A 275 0.40 10.52 -2.82
CA PHE A 275 0.27 11.66 -3.75
C PHE A 275 0.29 13.00 -3.01
N TYR A 276 -0.44 13.10 -1.89
CA TYR A 276 -0.49 14.31 -1.06
C TYR A 276 0.88 14.68 -0.50
N THR A 277 1.60 13.72 0.09
CA THR A 277 2.94 13.90 0.67
C THR A 277 3.95 14.34 -0.38
N ASN A 278 3.87 13.78 -1.58
CA ASN A 278 4.78 14.08 -2.68
C ASN A 278 4.43 15.38 -3.42
N ASN A 279 3.20 15.89 -3.27
CA ASN A 279 2.71 17.05 -4.02
C ASN A 279 1.89 18.00 -3.13
N PRO A 280 2.36 18.41 -1.94
CA PRO A 280 1.53 19.11 -0.96
C PRO A 280 1.00 20.43 -1.53
N ASP A 281 1.78 21.13 -2.33
CA ASP A 281 1.44 22.46 -2.86
C ASP A 281 0.51 22.45 -4.07
N LYS A 282 0.16 21.28 -4.63
CA LYS A 282 -0.76 21.21 -5.77
C LYS A 282 -2.14 21.76 -5.38
N PRO A 283 -2.83 22.51 -6.25
CA PRO A 283 -4.15 23.07 -5.94
C PRO A 283 -5.17 22.01 -5.50
N TYR A 284 -5.15 20.83 -6.12
CA TYR A 284 -6.02 19.73 -5.72
C TYR A 284 -5.74 19.25 -4.28
N CYS A 285 -4.45 19.13 -3.90
CA CYS A 285 -4.06 18.76 -2.55
C CYS A 285 -4.53 19.79 -1.52
N GLN A 286 -4.35 21.08 -1.79
CA GLN A 286 -4.74 22.16 -0.87
C GLN A 286 -6.26 22.33 -0.75
N LEU A 287 -7.00 22.20 -1.86
CA LEU A 287 -8.44 22.48 -1.89
C LEU A 287 -9.32 21.27 -1.58
N VAL A 288 -8.83 20.05 -1.82
CA VAL A 288 -9.65 18.82 -1.73
C VAL A 288 -9.12 17.87 -0.65
N ILE A 289 -7.82 17.57 -0.64
CA ILE A 289 -7.24 16.56 0.27
C ILE A 289 -7.02 17.14 1.67
N LYS A 290 -6.40 18.33 1.76
CA LYS A 290 -6.06 18.97 3.02
C LYS A 290 -7.26 19.17 3.97
N PRO A 291 -8.45 19.61 3.51
CA PRO A 291 -9.62 19.69 4.40
C PRO A 291 -10.04 18.34 4.99
N LYS A 292 -9.85 17.23 4.26
CA LYS A 292 -10.13 15.88 4.77
C LYS A 292 -9.10 15.45 5.82
N ILE A 293 -7.82 15.78 5.60
CA ILE A 293 -6.75 15.58 6.58
C ILE A 293 -7.02 16.37 7.86
N GLU A 294 -7.34 17.66 7.74
CA GLU A 294 -7.67 18.52 8.88
C GLU A 294 -8.88 18.00 9.65
N LYS A 295 -9.89 17.47 8.95
CA LYS A 295 -11.04 16.81 9.57
C LYS A 295 -10.60 15.58 10.39
N ILE A 296 -9.76 14.69 9.85
CA ILE A 296 -9.23 13.55 10.60
C ILE A 296 -8.47 14.03 11.84
N GLN A 297 -7.57 14.99 11.68
CA GLN A 297 -6.78 15.54 12.79
C GLN A 297 -7.67 16.17 13.87
N SER A 298 -8.81 16.74 13.50
CA SER A 298 -9.77 17.29 14.48
C SER A 298 -10.52 16.21 15.25
N LEU A 299 -10.74 15.03 14.67
CA LEU A 299 -11.40 13.89 15.31
C LEU A 299 -10.48 13.13 16.27
N LEU A 300 -9.16 13.34 16.18
CA LEU A 300 -8.15 12.72 17.04
C LEU A 300 -7.83 13.55 18.29
N LYS A 301 -8.38 14.76 18.41
CA LYS A 301 -8.21 15.66 19.56
C LYS A 301 -9.33 15.45 20.58
#